data_AF-K6WR26-F1
#
_entry.id   AF-K6WR26-F1
#
_cell.length_a   1.000
_cell.length_b   1.000
_cell.length_c   1.000
_cell.angle_alpha   90.00
_cell.angle_beta   90.00
_cell.angle_gamma   90.00
#
_symmetry.space_group_name_H-M   'P 1'
#
loop_
_entity.id
_entity.type
_entity.pdbx_description
1 polymer ?
#
loop_
_entity_poly.entity_id
_entity_poly.type
_entity_poly.pdbx_seq_one_letter_code
_entity_poly.pdbx_strand_id
1 'polypeptide(L)'
;MENGSPNLPGSNPKLAVTPKLVGMSELTFTPTADLVDEIGADVRSCDTQFNQYGGNREFVGRVTTVKCFQDNALLKSILSESNPGGVLVIDGDASVHTALVGDIIAELGRSNGWVGIIVNGAIRDAKAIGGMTIGVKALGTNPRKSTKTGAGDRDVPLTIGGETFNPGDIVYSDDDGIVLVSPES
;
A
#
# COMPACT_ATOMS: atom_id res chain seq x y z
N MET A 1 9.68 6.52 70.00
CA MET A 1 8.71 5.62 70.66
C MET A 1 7.53 5.51 69.73
N GLU A 2 7.24 4.28 69.30
CA GLU A 2 5.94 3.72 68.90
C GLU A 2 5.13 4.42 67.78
N ASN A 3 4.46 3.75 66.84
CA ASN A 3 4.23 2.33 66.56
C ASN A 3 3.55 2.23 65.19
N GLY A 4 3.63 1.05 64.58
CA GLY A 4 2.47 0.48 63.88
C GLY A 4 2.43 0.62 62.36
N SER A 5 3.06 -0.34 61.68
CA SER A 5 2.46 -0.88 60.45
C SER A 5 1.28 -1.78 60.83
N PRO A 6 0.21 -1.77 60.03
CA PRO A 6 -0.47 -3.01 59.70
C PRO A 6 -0.54 -3.22 58.18
N ASN A 7 -0.09 -4.39 57.76
CA ASN A 7 -0.43 -5.00 56.47
C ASN A 7 -1.95 -5.15 56.31
N LEU A 8 -2.42 -5.26 55.05
CA LEU A 8 -3.45 -6.16 54.49
C LEU A 8 -3.90 -5.63 53.09
N PRO A 9 -4.47 -6.43 52.16
CA PRO A 9 -4.13 -7.79 51.74
C PRO A 9 -4.09 -7.95 50.18
N GLY A 10 -3.51 -9.07 49.72
CA GLY A 10 -4.13 -9.93 48.68
C GLY A 10 -4.01 -9.58 47.19
N SER A 11 -3.17 -10.35 46.50
CA SER A 11 -3.27 -10.76 45.08
C SER A 11 -4.71 -11.02 44.63
N ASN A 12 -5.15 -10.80 43.38
CA ASN A 12 -4.69 -11.44 42.13
C ASN A 12 -5.50 -10.84 40.92
N PRO A 13 -5.40 -11.33 39.67
CA PRO A 13 -4.74 -10.65 38.56
C PRO A 13 -5.69 -10.33 37.37
N LYS A 14 -5.11 -9.84 36.26
CA LYS A 14 -5.66 -9.84 34.89
C LYS A 14 -6.94 -9.01 34.65
N LEU A 15 -6.78 -7.97 33.85
CA LEU A 15 -7.48 -7.91 32.55
C LEU A 15 -6.66 -7.02 31.62
N ALA A 16 -5.60 -7.60 31.04
CA ALA A 16 -5.10 -7.10 29.77
C ALA A 16 -6.23 -7.39 28.76
N VAL A 17 -6.98 -6.36 28.38
CA VAL A 17 -7.88 -6.44 27.23
C VAL A 17 -6.98 -6.28 26.01
N THR A 18 -6.35 -7.37 25.60
CA THR A 18 -5.84 -7.46 24.24
C THR A 18 -7.07 -7.46 23.32
N PRO A 19 -7.16 -6.55 22.35
CA PRO A 19 -8.07 -6.77 21.26
C PRO A 19 -7.61 -8.06 20.58
N LYS A 20 -8.54 -8.99 20.39
CA LYS A 20 -8.33 -10.23 19.65
C LYS A 20 -7.76 -9.88 18.28
N LEU A 21 -6.47 -10.12 18.08
CA LEU A 21 -5.86 -10.21 16.75
C LEU A 21 -6.39 -11.51 16.13
N VAL A 22 -7.58 -11.43 15.52
CA VAL A 22 -8.15 -12.54 14.78
C VAL A 22 -7.48 -12.54 13.40
N GLY A 23 -6.47 -13.39 13.26
CA GLY A 23 -6.06 -13.98 11.98
C GLY A 23 -5.61 -13.03 10.88
N MET A 24 -4.55 -12.25 11.10
CA MET A 24 -3.72 -11.76 10.02
C MET A 24 -2.40 -12.54 10.09
N SER A 25 -2.16 -13.46 9.17
CA SER A 25 -0.77 -13.85 8.89
C SER A 25 -0.03 -12.56 8.52
N GLU A 26 1.04 -12.21 9.25
CA GLU A 26 1.91 -11.12 8.84
C GLU A 26 2.46 -11.48 7.45
N LEU A 27 2.07 -10.71 6.43
CA LEU A 27 2.65 -10.84 5.11
C LEU A 27 4.14 -10.50 5.23
N THR A 28 4.99 -11.46 4.94
CA THR A 28 6.44 -11.25 4.88
C THR A 28 6.81 -11.04 3.42
N PHE A 29 7.67 -10.06 3.17
CA PHE A 29 8.16 -9.80 1.81
C PHE A 29 9.05 -10.96 1.35
N THR A 30 8.83 -11.39 0.10
CA THR A 30 9.65 -12.33 -0.64
C THR A 30 10.07 -11.63 -1.93
N PRO A 31 11.36 -11.67 -2.33
CA PRO A 31 11.81 -11.15 -3.61
C PRO A 31 10.97 -11.67 -4.77
N THR A 32 10.66 -10.82 -5.74
CA THR A 32 9.79 -11.20 -6.86
C THR A 32 10.41 -12.31 -7.72
N ALA A 33 11.73 -12.31 -7.88
CA ALA A 33 12.45 -13.39 -8.56
C ALA A 33 12.29 -14.74 -7.84
N ASP A 34 12.38 -14.78 -6.50
CA ASP A 34 12.18 -16.00 -5.72
C ASP A 34 10.74 -16.51 -5.85
N LEU A 35 9.75 -15.61 -5.89
CA LEU A 35 8.35 -15.97 -6.14
C LEU A 35 8.15 -16.55 -7.55
N VAL A 36 8.83 -16.02 -8.56
CA VAL A 36 8.80 -16.55 -9.93
C VAL A 36 9.37 -17.97 -9.96
N ASP A 37 10.50 -18.20 -9.29
CA ASP A 37 11.12 -19.53 -9.20
C ASP A 37 10.22 -20.55 -8.47
N GLU A 38 9.49 -20.11 -7.43
CA GLU A 38 8.56 -20.96 -6.67
C GLU A 38 7.26 -21.27 -7.43
N ILE A 39 6.63 -20.25 -8.02
CA ILE A 39 5.32 -20.38 -8.69
C ILE A 39 5.47 -21.01 -10.08
N GLY A 40 6.54 -20.69 -10.81
CA GLY A 40 6.81 -21.20 -12.15
C GLY A 40 6.02 -20.52 -13.26
N ALA A 41 5.67 -21.26 -14.30
CA ALA A 41 5.19 -20.72 -15.58
C ALA A 41 3.87 -19.93 -15.51
N ASP A 42 3.05 -20.18 -14.49
CA ASP A 42 1.76 -19.52 -14.28
C ASP A 42 1.87 -18.27 -13.38
N VAL A 43 3.10 -17.82 -13.09
CA VAL A 43 3.32 -16.62 -12.28
C VAL A 43 2.70 -15.40 -12.93
N ARG A 44 1.99 -14.63 -12.10
CA ARG A 44 1.36 -13.37 -12.50
C ARG A 44 2.33 -12.21 -12.29
N SER A 45 3.23 -12.02 -13.26
CA SER A 45 4.26 -10.99 -13.24
C SER A 45 3.87 -9.82 -14.15
N CYS A 46 3.82 -8.61 -13.60
CA CYS A 46 3.39 -7.42 -14.35
C CYS A 46 4.53 -6.87 -15.23
N ASP A 47 4.28 -6.80 -16.54
CA ASP A 47 5.26 -6.35 -17.55
C ASP A 47 5.52 -4.83 -17.53
N THR A 48 4.67 -4.05 -16.86
CA THR A 48 4.77 -2.58 -16.90
C THR A 48 6.03 -2.11 -16.18
N GLN A 49 6.86 -1.36 -16.90
CA GLN A 49 8.09 -0.79 -16.37
C GLN A 49 7.80 0.46 -15.55
N PHE A 50 7.68 0.30 -14.23
CA PHE A 50 7.50 1.40 -13.30
C PHE A 50 8.83 1.98 -12.81
N ASN A 51 8.84 3.28 -12.53
CA ASN A 51 9.92 3.92 -11.79
C ASN A 51 9.65 3.85 -10.28
N GLN A 52 10.71 3.65 -9.49
CA GLN A 52 10.68 3.69 -8.03
C GLN A 52 10.85 5.12 -7.52
N TYR A 53 9.96 5.54 -6.62
CA TYR A 53 9.95 6.88 -6.03
C TYR A 53 9.88 6.89 -4.52
N GLY A 54 9.35 5.84 -3.89
CA GLY A 54 9.25 5.73 -2.44
C GLY A 54 10.61 5.42 -1.79
N GLY A 55 10.74 5.75 -0.50
CA GLY A 55 11.94 5.39 0.27
C GLY A 55 12.05 3.90 0.58
N ASN A 56 10.92 3.18 0.59
CA ASN A 56 10.92 1.72 0.64
C ASN A 56 10.87 1.17 -0.79
N ARG A 57 11.91 0.43 -1.19
CA ARG A 57 12.01 -0.15 -2.54
C ARG A 57 11.32 -1.51 -2.65
N GLU A 58 11.15 -2.19 -1.51
CA GLU A 58 10.51 -3.48 -1.37
C GLU A 58 9.24 -3.33 -0.52
N PHE A 59 8.13 -3.91 -0.96
CA PHE A 59 6.90 -3.96 -0.17
C PHE A 59 6.00 -5.12 -0.59
N VAL A 60 5.22 -5.62 0.37
CA VAL A 60 4.17 -6.61 0.17
C VAL A 60 2.90 -6.14 0.84
N GLY A 61 1.74 -6.36 0.23
CA GLY A 61 0.48 -6.04 0.88
C GLY A 61 -0.78 -6.42 0.11
N ARG A 62 -1.91 -6.35 0.80
CA ARG A 62 -3.24 -6.60 0.21
C ARG A 62 -3.67 -5.43 -0.65
N VAL A 63 -4.14 -5.74 -1.87
CA VAL A 63 -4.54 -4.76 -2.87
C VAL A 63 -5.89 -4.13 -2.54
N THR A 64 -5.93 -2.80 -2.57
CA THR A 64 -7.13 -2.00 -2.84
C THR A 64 -6.94 -1.34 -4.20
N THR A 65 -7.99 -1.21 -4.99
CA THR A 65 -7.90 -0.63 -6.34
C THR A 65 -8.71 0.65 -6.47
N VAL A 66 -8.25 1.54 -7.35
CA VAL A 66 -9.01 2.69 -7.81
C VAL A 66 -8.70 3.00 -9.27
N LYS A 67 -9.75 3.17 -10.08
CA LYS A 67 -9.66 3.70 -11.44
C LYS A 67 -10.09 5.16 -11.44
N CYS A 68 -9.32 6.03 -12.08
CA CYS A 68 -9.63 7.44 -12.21
C CYS A 68 -8.96 8.02 -13.46
N PHE A 69 -9.23 9.28 -13.78
CA PHE A 69 -8.55 9.95 -14.88
C PHE A 69 -8.22 11.39 -14.49
N GLN A 70 -6.93 11.66 -14.23
CA GLN A 70 -6.41 12.98 -13.88
C GLN A 70 -7.15 13.67 -12.71
N ASP A 71 -7.78 12.89 -11.83
CA ASP A 71 -8.50 13.32 -10.63
C ASP A 71 -8.01 12.48 -9.45
N ASN A 72 -7.81 13.11 -8.29
CA ASN A 72 -7.25 12.41 -7.13
C ASN A 72 -8.05 12.60 -5.84
N ALA A 73 -9.29 13.09 -5.91
CA ALA A 73 -10.10 13.20 -4.71
C ALA A 73 -10.50 11.82 -4.14
N LEU A 74 -10.88 10.87 -5.00
CA LEU A 74 -11.27 9.52 -4.56
C LEU A 74 -10.08 8.73 -3.98
N LEU A 75 -8.94 8.70 -4.68
CA LEU A 75 -7.75 8.00 -4.15
C LEU A 75 -7.24 8.62 -2.85
N LYS A 76 -7.41 9.95 -2.67
CA LYS A 76 -7.07 10.62 -1.41
C LYS A 76 -7.99 10.19 -0.27
N SER A 77 -9.31 10.05 -0.50
CA SER A 77 -10.22 9.57 0.54
C SER A 77 -9.89 8.13 0.94
N ILE A 78 -9.55 7.26 -0.02
CA ILE A 78 -9.14 5.88 0.25
C ILE A 78 -7.87 5.85 1.12
N LEU A 79 -6.83 6.62 0.77
CA LEU A 79 -5.60 6.71 1.58
C LEU A 79 -5.81 7.39 2.94
N SER A 80 -6.95 8.03 3.17
CA SER A 80 -7.33 8.56 4.49
C SER A 80 -7.85 7.48 5.43
N GLU A 81 -8.22 6.31 4.90
CA GLU A 81 -8.67 5.16 5.68
C GLU A 81 -7.48 4.40 6.27
N SER A 82 -7.63 3.92 7.51
CA SER A 82 -6.65 3.04 8.13
C SER A 82 -6.57 1.71 7.37
N ASN A 83 -5.40 1.37 6.85
CA ASN A 83 -5.15 0.11 6.16
C ASN A 83 -3.72 -0.39 6.43
N PRO A 84 -3.45 -0.93 7.64
CA PRO A 84 -2.14 -1.42 8.01
C PRO A 84 -1.69 -2.57 7.09
N GLY A 85 -0.60 -2.37 6.34
CA GLY A 85 -0.07 -3.37 5.41
C GLY A 85 -0.77 -3.39 4.04
N GLY A 86 -1.65 -2.43 3.75
CA GLY A 86 -2.34 -2.33 2.46
C GLY A 86 -1.48 -1.72 1.34
N VAL A 87 -1.77 -2.11 0.10
CA VAL A 87 -1.22 -1.50 -1.11
C VAL A 87 -2.36 -0.92 -1.93
N LEU A 88 -2.27 0.37 -2.30
CA LEU A 88 -3.23 0.99 -3.21
C LEU A 88 -2.70 0.94 -4.65
N VAL A 89 -3.46 0.32 -5.55
CA VAL A 89 -3.20 0.30 -6.99
C VAL A 89 -4.13 1.29 -7.68
N ILE A 90 -3.55 2.25 -8.38
CA ILE A 90 -4.25 3.34 -9.05
C ILE A 90 -4.10 3.18 -10.56
N ASP A 91 -5.20 2.95 -11.27
CA ASP A 91 -5.25 3.09 -12.73
C ASP A 91 -5.67 4.52 -13.11
N GLY A 92 -4.70 5.29 -13.58
CA GLY A 92 -4.86 6.66 -14.07
C GLY A 92 -4.96 6.77 -15.60
N ASP A 93 -5.26 5.66 -16.28
CA ASP A 93 -5.21 5.51 -17.73
C ASP A 93 -3.84 5.84 -18.32
N ALA A 94 -2.78 5.48 -17.59
CA ALA A 94 -1.37 5.76 -17.91
C ALA A 94 -1.04 7.24 -18.17
N SER A 95 -1.93 8.18 -17.81
CA SER A 95 -1.70 9.59 -18.09
C SER A 95 -0.54 10.13 -17.26
N VAL A 96 0.45 10.68 -17.94
CA VAL A 96 1.55 11.45 -17.33
C VAL A 96 1.33 12.96 -17.44
N HIS A 97 0.10 13.40 -17.72
CA HIS A 97 -0.24 14.82 -17.87
C HIS A 97 -0.44 15.54 -16.54
N THR A 98 -0.97 14.86 -15.51
CA THR A 98 -1.13 15.37 -14.14
C THR A 98 -0.62 14.36 -13.12
N ALA A 99 -0.16 14.85 -11.98
CA ALA A 99 0.20 14.01 -10.85
C ALA A 99 -1.03 13.57 -10.05
N LEU A 100 -1.21 12.26 -9.93
CA LEU A 100 -2.24 11.66 -9.08
C LEU A 100 -1.80 11.66 -7.61
N VAL A 101 -0.51 11.39 -7.36
CA VAL A 101 0.10 11.38 -6.02
C VAL A 101 1.17 12.47 -5.91
N GLY A 102 1.17 13.19 -4.80
CA GLY A 102 2.27 14.06 -4.37
C GLY A 102 2.60 13.76 -2.90
N ASP A 103 3.53 14.50 -2.33
CA ASP A 103 4.02 14.32 -0.96
C ASP A 103 2.90 14.23 0.10
N ILE A 104 1.91 15.13 0.04
CA ILE A 104 0.77 15.16 0.97
C ILE A 104 -0.05 13.86 0.91
N ILE A 105 -0.28 13.33 -0.28
CA ILE A 105 -1.09 12.12 -0.46
C ILE A 105 -0.29 10.87 -0.06
N ALA A 106 1.01 10.84 -0.39
CA ALA A 106 1.90 9.75 0.02
C ALA A 106 2.07 9.70 1.55
N GLU A 107 2.29 10.84 2.21
CA GLU A 107 2.39 10.93 3.66
C GLU A 107 1.08 10.54 4.35
N LEU A 108 -0.06 10.95 3.79
CA LEU A 108 -1.37 10.54 4.27
C LEU A 108 -1.52 9.01 4.28
N GLY A 109 -1.21 8.36 3.16
CA GLY A 109 -1.21 6.88 3.08
C GLY A 109 -0.26 6.25 4.10
N ARG A 110 0.99 6.72 4.16
CA ARG A 110 1.99 6.23 5.12
C ARG A 110 1.50 6.35 6.56
N SER A 111 0.93 7.50 6.92
CA SER A 111 0.41 7.77 8.27
C SER A 111 -0.78 6.88 8.66
N ASN A 112 -1.52 6.38 7.68
CA ASN A 112 -2.65 5.47 7.86
C ASN A 112 -2.29 3.98 7.67
N GLY A 113 -0.99 3.65 7.63
CA GLY A 113 -0.50 2.28 7.63
C GLY A 113 -0.37 1.61 6.26
N TRP A 114 -0.62 2.34 5.17
CA TRP A 114 -0.38 1.84 3.82
C TRP A 114 1.12 1.66 3.59
N VAL A 115 1.51 0.52 3.02
CA VAL A 115 2.92 0.16 2.81
C VAL A 115 3.38 0.43 1.38
N GLY A 116 2.44 0.55 0.43
CA GLY A 116 2.76 0.79 -0.97
C GLY A 116 1.66 1.50 -1.76
N ILE A 117 2.07 2.26 -2.77
CA ILE A 117 1.19 2.89 -3.76
C ILE A 117 1.76 2.61 -5.16
N ILE A 118 0.96 2.00 -6.03
CA ILE A 118 1.32 1.73 -7.43
C ILE A 118 0.44 2.62 -8.31
N VAL A 119 1.05 3.44 -9.17
CA VAL A 119 0.35 4.44 -9.98
C VAL A 119 0.59 4.20 -11.46
N ASN A 120 -0.40 3.66 -12.18
CA ASN A 120 -0.43 3.69 -13.64
C ASN A 120 -0.75 5.12 -14.12
N GLY A 121 0.22 6.02 -13.98
CA GLY A 121 0.13 7.45 -14.22
C GLY A 121 1.34 8.19 -13.63
N ALA A 122 1.25 9.51 -13.50
CA ALA A 122 2.33 10.32 -12.93
C ALA A 122 2.15 10.67 -11.45
N ILE A 123 3.28 10.97 -10.80
CA ILE A 123 3.36 11.60 -9.47
C ILE A 123 4.05 12.97 -9.54
N ARG A 124 4.17 13.64 -8.41
CA ARG A 124 5.02 14.84 -8.22
C ARG A 124 5.66 14.81 -6.85
N ASP A 125 6.53 15.79 -6.58
CA ASP A 125 7.26 15.91 -5.31
C ASP A 125 8.16 14.67 -5.04
N ALA A 126 8.67 14.06 -6.13
CA ALA A 126 9.44 12.81 -6.10
C ALA A 126 10.61 12.82 -5.11
N LYS A 127 11.32 13.95 -4.98
CA LYS A 127 12.40 14.10 -4.00
C LYS A 127 11.92 13.92 -2.56
N ALA A 128 10.75 14.47 -2.22
CA ALA A 128 10.18 14.35 -0.88
C ALA A 128 9.67 12.92 -0.65
N ILE A 129 8.99 12.34 -1.64
CA ILE A 129 8.48 10.96 -1.58
C ILE A 129 9.62 9.94 -1.39
N GLY A 130 10.78 10.17 -2.01
CA GLY A 130 11.96 9.32 -1.83
C GLY A 130 12.54 9.31 -0.41
N GLY A 131 12.15 10.25 0.44
CA GLY A 131 12.49 10.26 1.86
C GLY A 131 11.45 9.62 2.77
N MET A 132 10.32 9.14 2.23
CA MET A 132 9.21 8.58 3.01
C MET A 132 9.32 7.06 3.13
N THR A 133 9.03 6.51 4.31
CA THR A 133 9.02 5.06 4.56
C THR A 133 7.74 4.40 4.02
N ILE A 134 7.53 4.50 2.71
CA ILE A 134 6.43 3.89 1.95
C ILE A 134 6.94 3.54 0.56
N GLY A 135 6.43 2.46 -0.03
CA GLY A 135 6.68 2.13 -1.43
C GLY A 135 5.87 3.01 -2.37
N VAL A 136 6.49 3.56 -3.41
CA VAL A 136 5.77 4.28 -4.47
C VAL A 136 6.36 3.93 -5.82
N LYS A 137 5.56 3.30 -6.69
CA LYS A 137 5.87 3.04 -8.09
C LYS A 137 4.97 3.87 -9.00
N ALA A 138 5.52 4.49 -10.04
CA ALA A 138 4.74 5.24 -11.02
C ALA A 138 5.39 5.28 -12.41
N LEU A 139 4.63 5.63 -13.45
CA LEU A 139 5.16 5.71 -14.82
C LEU A 139 6.10 6.91 -15.03
N GLY A 140 5.93 7.97 -14.25
CA GLY A 140 6.72 9.18 -14.41
C GLY A 140 6.34 10.28 -13.44
N THR A 141 6.78 11.51 -13.74
CA THR A 141 6.46 12.69 -12.94
C THR A 141 5.85 13.81 -13.77
N ASN A 142 4.97 14.60 -13.17
CA ASN A 142 4.47 15.84 -13.76
C ASN A 142 4.09 16.84 -12.65
N PRO A 143 4.59 18.09 -12.63
CA PRO A 143 4.24 19.05 -11.59
C PRO A 143 2.77 19.49 -11.60
N ARG A 144 2.06 19.32 -12.73
CA ARG A 144 0.65 19.70 -12.88
C ARG A 144 -0.23 18.90 -11.93
N LYS A 145 -1.09 19.58 -11.18
CA LYS A 145 -2.04 18.95 -10.25
C LYS A 145 -3.22 18.34 -11.02
N SER A 146 -3.69 17.18 -10.55
CA SER A 146 -4.97 16.58 -10.94
C SER A 146 -6.16 17.42 -10.48
N THR A 147 -7.38 17.17 -10.98
CA THR A 147 -8.64 17.72 -10.45
C THR A 147 -9.05 17.03 -9.14
N LYS A 148 -10.14 17.50 -8.51
CA LYS A 148 -10.66 17.01 -7.21
C LYS A 148 -12.18 16.86 -7.21
N THR A 149 -12.71 16.39 -8.32
CA THR A 149 -14.15 16.13 -8.50
C THR A 149 -14.60 14.89 -7.75
N GLY A 150 -13.71 13.91 -7.53
CA GLY A 150 -14.05 12.63 -6.93
C GLY A 150 -14.48 11.58 -7.94
N ALA A 151 -14.38 11.87 -9.24
CA ALA A 151 -14.71 10.92 -10.30
C ALA A 151 -13.73 9.74 -10.33
N GLY A 152 -14.28 8.53 -10.43
CA GLY A 152 -13.54 7.28 -10.48
C GLY A 152 -14.32 6.15 -9.81
N ASP A 153 -13.76 4.95 -9.90
CA ASP A 153 -14.33 3.72 -9.37
C ASP A 153 -13.35 3.08 -8.39
N ARG A 154 -13.83 2.68 -7.21
CA ARG A 154 -13.06 1.96 -6.19
C ARG A 154 -13.40 0.47 -6.27
N ASP A 155 -12.44 -0.38 -5.91
CA ASP A 155 -12.63 -1.83 -5.75
C ASP A 155 -13.08 -2.53 -7.03
N VAL A 156 -12.57 -2.06 -8.17
CA VAL A 156 -12.74 -2.67 -9.50
C VAL A 156 -11.46 -3.38 -9.94
N PRO A 157 -11.53 -4.49 -10.70
CA PRO A 157 -10.35 -5.10 -11.30
C PRO A 157 -9.61 -4.12 -12.21
N LEU A 158 -8.27 -4.06 -12.12
CA LEU A 158 -7.43 -3.20 -12.96
C LEU A 158 -6.45 -4.05 -13.75
N THR A 159 -6.47 -3.96 -15.08
CA THR A 159 -5.51 -4.69 -15.93
C THR A 159 -4.36 -3.77 -16.36
N ILE A 160 -3.15 -4.06 -15.87
CA ILE A 160 -1.94 -3.28 -16.11
C ILE A 160 -0.78 -4.25 -16.37
N GLY A 161 -0.02 -4.06 -17.45
CA GLY A 161 1.15 -4.89 -17.76
C GLY A 161 0.83 -6.37 -17.94
N GLY A 162 -0.26 -6.70 -18.62
CA GLY A 162 -0.69 -8.09 -18.84
C GLY A 162 -1.44 -8.72 -17.66
N GLU A 163 -1.35 -8.13 -16.46
CA GLU A 163 -1.89 -8.69 -15.24
C GLU A 163 -3.10 -7.93 -14.69
N THR A 164 -4.03 -8.65 -14.04
CA THR A 164 -5.25 -8.07 -13.46
C THR A 164 -5.20 -7.97 -11.94
N PHE A 165 -4.96 -6.79 -11.41
CA PHE A 165 -5.00 -6.50 -9.98
C PHE A 165 -6.45 -6.56 -9.48
N ASN A 166 -6.81 -7.61 -8.74
CA ASN A 166 -8.10 -7.70 -8.08
C ASN A 166 -8.02 -7.14 -6.65
N PRO A 167 -9.07 -6.47 -6.15
CA PRO A 167 -9.16 -6.17 -4.72
C PRO A 167 -8.97 -7.44 -3.89
N GLY A 168 -8.07 -7.40 -2.91
CA GLY A 168 -7.74 -8.53 -2.05
C GLY A 168 -6.59 -9.43 -2.51
N ASP A 169 -6.14 -9.32 -3.78
CA ASP A 169 -4.86 -9.93 -4.22
C ASP A 169 -3.71 -9.45 -3.31
N ILE A 170 -2.65 -10.27 -3.20
CA ILE A 170 -1.39 -9.87 -2.58
C ILE A 170 -0.44 -9.41 -3.67
N VAL A 171 0.09 -8.20 -3.51
CA VAL A 171 1.18 -7.69 -4.35
C VAL A 171 2.49 -7.84 -3.62
N TYR A 172 3.50 -8.33 -4.34
CA TYR A 172 4.91 -8.22 -4.00
C TYR A 172 5.56 -7.30 -5.01
N SER A 173 6.31 -6.31 -4.55
CA SER A 173 6.98 -5.35 -5.42
C SER A 173 8.38 -5.07 -4.90
N ASP A 174 9.34 -5.08 -5.82
CA ASP A 174 10.74 -4.72 -5.59
C ASP A 174 11.31 -3.99 -6.82
N ASP A 175 12.62 -4.00 -7.01
CA ASP A 175 13.27 -3.33 -8.13
C ASP A 175 13.16 -4.06 -9.47
N ASP A 176 12.88 -5.36 -9.46
CA ASP A 176 12.74 -6.16 -10.69
C ASP A 176 11.33 -6.04 -11.25
N GLY A 177 10.30 -6.08 -10.40
CA GLY A 177 8.94 -6.12 -10.90
C GLY A 177 7.83 -6.01 -9.86
N ILE A 178 6.67 -6.50 -10.25
CA ILE A 178 5.49 -6.70 -9.41
C ILE A 178 4.95 -8.09 -9.69
N VAL A 179 4.78 -8.90 -8.64
CA VAL A 179 4.15 -10.22 -8.72
C VAL A 179 2.85 -10.20 -7.92
N LEU A 180 1.81 -10.83 -8.47
CA LEU A 180 0.49 -10.97 -7.87
C LEU A 180 0.27 -12.41 -7.40
N VAL A 181 -0.21 -12.56 -6.17
CA VAL A 181 -0.65 -13.84 -5.62
C VAL A 181 -2.09 -13.70 -5.16
N SER A 182 -2.96 -14.58 -5.63
CA SER A 182 -4.36 -14.58 -5.19
C SER A 182 -4.49 -15.31 -3.86
N PRO A 183 -5.30 -14.81 -2.91
CA PRO A 183 -5.43 -15.43 -1.59
C PRO A 183 -6.12 -16.81 -1.60
N GLU A 184 -6.64 -17.25 -2.75
CA GLU A 184 -7.37 -18.53 -2.93
C GLU A 184 -6.56 -19.61 -3.68
N SER A 185 -5.31 -19.31 -4.09
CA SER A 185 -4.43 -20.26 -4.79
C SER A 185 -3.53 -21.05 -3.84
#